data_AF-A0A958TML2-F1
#
_entry.id   AF-A0A958TML2-F1
#
_cell.length_a   1.000
_cell.length_b   1.000
_cell.length_c   1.000
_cell.angle_alpha   90.00
_cell.angle_beta   90.00
_cell.angle_gamma   90.00
#
_symmetry.space_group_name_H-M   'P 1'
#
loop_
_entity.id
_entity.type
_entity.pdbx_description
1 polymer ?
#
loop_
_entity_poly.entity_id
_entity_poly.type
_entity_poly.pdbx_seq_one_letter_code
_entity_poly.pdbx_strand_id
1 'polypeptide(L)'
;MKKNYNFKLFITFIFVMFLFLKTTGQVRIVEVDPATERVKLHNYGSTTVDINNYWFCSKLNYGQLSGMTLVSGSRMLAAGADVELTSSVSLDAAADLGFYNTNSFGLSTAMVDFTQWGGSFSFPDGRENVAVNKGIWTVGTFISAPAPYQYSGNGAQNGVAFWNTLGIEDVTVGQFKILQNPSKSKLELSLPRVSGVLTMEIFDVLGKKIFTKELNSMSSSIDVSKWNSGVYLVRLSADNITQTKRFIKQ
;
A
#
# COMPACT_ATOMS: atom_id res chain seq x y z
N MET A 1 -74.28 26.78 11.66
CA MET A 1 -73.85 25.42 11.28
C MET A 1 -72.32 25.36 11.30
N LYS A 2 -71.72 24.68 12.30
CA LYS A 2 -70.26 24.57 12.47
C LYS A 2 -69.68 23.61 11.41
N LYS A 3 -68.70 24.07 10.62
CA LYS A 3 -67.96 23.24 9.65
C LYS A 3 -66.83 22.52 10.38
N ASN A 4 -66.88 21.19 10.43
CA ASN A 4 -65.82 20.35 10.96
C ASN A 4 -64.78 20.08 9.86
N TYR A 5 -63.53 20.50 10.06
CA TYR A 5 -62.42 20.15 9.20
C TYR A 5 -61.74 18.88 9.73
N ASN A 6 -61.76 17.80 8.95
CA ASN A 6 -61.03 16.58 9.24
C ASN A 6 -59.57 16.73 8.78
N PHE A 7 -58.65 16.90 9.74
CA PHE A 7 -57.22 16.92 9.49
C PHE A 7 -56.70 15.48 9.35
N LYS A 8 -56.53 14.99 8.11
CA LYS A 8 -55.85 13.72 7.85
C LYS A 8 -54.34 13.96 7.93
N LEU A 9 -53.72 13.47 9.00
CA LEU A 9 -52.27 13.43 9.18
C LEU A 9 -51.68 12.37 8.23
N PHE A 10 -51.03 12.82 7.15
CA PHE A 10 -50.28 11.94 6.25
C PHE A 10 -48.89 11.70 6.84
N ILE A 11 -48.66 10.53 7.43
CA ILE A 11 -47.32 10.12 7.88
C ILE A 11 -46.56 9.64 6.64
N THR A 12 -45.66 10.48 6.12
CA THR A 12 -44.75 10.10 5.04
C THR A 12 -43.68 9.18 5.63
N PHE A 13 -43.76 7.89 5.32
CA PHE A 13 -42.74 6.91 5.66
C PHE A 13 -41.49 7.19 4.81
N ILE A 14 -40.49 7.87 5.39
CA ILE A 14 -39.19 8.04 4.74
C ILE A 14 -38.52 6.67 4.73
N PHE A 15 -38.64 5.97 3.59
CA PHE A 15 -37.87 4.78 3.31
C PHE A 15 -36.42 5.22 3.14
N VAL A 16 -35.63 5.16 4.22
CA VAL A 16 -34.18 5.31 4.15
C VAL A 16 -33.68 4.09 3.38
N MET A 17 -33.58 4.25 2.07
CA MET A 17 -32.89 3.32 1.19
C MET A 17 -31.42 3.31 1.63
N PHE A 18 -31.07 2.37 2.49
CA PHE A 18 -29.68 2.00 2.70
C PHE A 18 -29.16 1.55 1.33
N LEU A 19 -28.44 2.44 0.66
CA LEU A 19 -27.57 2.11 -0.46
C LEU A 19 -26.56 1.10 0.10
N PHE A 20 -26.84 -0.19 -0.11
CA PHE A 20 -25.81 -1.21 -0.02
C PHE A 20 -24.77 -0.83 -1.07
N LEU A 21 -23.66 -0.24 -0.63
CA LEU A 21 -22.45 -0.16 -1.44
C LEU A 21 -22.11 -1.61 -1.79
N LYS A 22 -22.42 -2.03 -3.01
CA LYS A 22 -21.93 -3.30 -3.57
C LYS A 22 -20.42 -3.19 -3.62
N THR A 23 -19.76 -3.66 -2.58
CA THR A 23 -18.32 -3.85 -2.59
C THR A 23 -18.06 -5.08 -3.44
N THR A 24 -17.40 -4.87 -4.57
CA THR A 24 -17.10 -5.92 -5.55
C THR A 24 -15.60 -6.25 -5.45
N GLY A 25 -15.20 -7.39 -5.99
CA GLY A 25 -13.79 -7.73 -6.11
C GLY A 25 -13.00 -6.63 -6.82
N GLN A 26 -11.82 -6.29 -6.29
CA GLN A 26 -10.97 -5.22 -6.81
C GLN A 26 -9.54 -5.73 -6.87
N VAL A 27 -9.26 -6.53 -7.90
CA VAL A 27 -7.93 -7.11 -8.12
C VAL A 27 -7.07 -6.12 -8.89
N ARG A 28 -5.84 -5.91 -8.43
CA ARG A 28 -4.85 -5.02 -9.01
C ARG A 28 -3.52 -5.72 -9.24
N ILE A 29 -2.78 -5.25 -10.24
CA ILE A 29 -1.35 -5.51 -10.33
C ILE A 29 -0.67 -4.64 -9.29
N VAL A 30 0.14 -5.25 -8.41
CA VAL A 30 0.85 -4.53 -7.36
C VAL A 30 2.36 -4.66 -7.42
N GLU A 31 2.87 -5.66 -8.14
CA GLU A 31 4.30 -5.83 -8.38
C GLU A 31 4.54 -6.41 -9.76
N VAL A 32 5.57 -5.92 -10.44
CA VAL A 32 6.04 -6.44 -11.73
C VAL A 32 7.56 -6.50 -11.70
N ASP A 33 8.14 -7.69 -11.88
CA ASP A 33 9.57 -7.90 -12.01
C ASP A 33 9.92 -8.50 -13.38
N PRO A 34 10.34 -7.65 -14.35
CA PRO A 34 10.89 -8.06 -15.63
C PRO A 34 12.04 -9.06 -15.57
N ALA A 35 12.89 -9.01 -14.53
CA ALA A 35 14.08 -9.86 -14.47
C ALA A 35 13.72 -11.33 -14.16
N THR A 36 12.59 -11.55 -13.51
CA THR A 36 12.15 -12.88 -13.05
C THR A 36 10.81 -13.31 -13.65
N GLU A 37 10.22 -12.49 -14.54
CA GLU A 37 8.90 -12.68 -15.13
C GLU A 37 7.78 -12.73 -14.07
N ARG A 38 7.96 -12.08 -12.92
CA ARG A 38 7.04 -12.19 -11.78
C ARG A 38 6.03 -11.07 -11.79
N VAL A 39 4.77 -11.42 -11.51
CA VAL A 39 3.69 -10.46 -11.30
C VAL A 39 2.95 -10.81 -10.03
N LYS A 40 2.81 -9.83 -9.13
CA LYS A 40 1.97 -9.94 -7.93
C LYS A 40 0.66 -9.22 -8.15
N LEU A 41 -0.42 -9.89 -7.79
CA LEU A 41 -1.77 -9.33 -7.77
C LEU A 41 -2.28 -9.26 -6.32
N HIS A 42 -2.99 -8.18 -6.01
CA HIS A 42 -3.65 -7.98 -4.72
C HIS A 42 -5.14 -7.73 -4.90
N ASN A 43 -5.98 -8.27 -4.03
CA ASN A 43 -7.40 -7.97 -4.01
C ASN A 43 -7.75 -6.95 -2.91
N TYR A 44 -7.88 -5.69 -3.29
CA TYR A 44 -8.34 -4.61 -2.39
C TYR A 44 -9.85 -4.66 -2.11
N GLY A 45 -10.58 -5.55 -2.78
CA GLY A 45 -12.01 -5.73 -2.61
C GLY A 45 -12.36 -6.48 -1.33
N SER A 46 -13.65 -6.53 -1.03
CA SER A 46 -14.21 -7.21 0.15
C SER A 46 -14.64 -8.66 -0.11
N THR A 47 -14.56 -9.11 -1.35
CA THR A 47 -15.06 -10.43 -1.79
C THR A 47 -13.97 -11.20 -2.52
N THR A 48 -14.01 -12.53 -2.41
CA THR A 48 -13.11 -13.41 -3.16
C THR A 48 -13.37 -13.31 -4.66
N VAL A 49 -12.30 -13.24 -5.44
CA VAL A 49 -12.35 -13.23 -6.91
C VAL A 49 -11.67 -14.46 -7.47
N ASP A 50 -12.38 -15.21 -8.31
CA ASP A 50 -11.75 -16.25 -9.13
C ASP A 50 -11.07 -15.60 -10.32
N ILE A 51 -9.73 -15.64 -10.35
CA ILE A 51 -8.93 -15.06 -11.41
C ILE A 51 -8.40 -16.10 -12.41
N ASN A 52 -8.85 -17.37 -12.35
CA ASN A 52 -8.33 -18.43 -13.24
C ASN A 52 -8.46 -18.07 -14.73
N ASN A 53 -9.57 -17.44 -15.11
CA ASN A 53 -9.86 -17.13 -16.51
C ASN A 53 -9.40 -15.73 -16.95
N TYR A 54 -8.69 -15.00 -16.10
CA TYR A 54 -8.17 -13.68 -16.40
C TYR A 54 -6.90 -13.80 -17.27
N TRP A 55 -6.48 -12.68 -17.84
CA TRP A 55 -5.41 -12.63 -18.82
C TRP A 55 -4.41 -11.52 -18.50
N PHE A 56 -3.15 -11.79 -18.79
CA PHE A 56 -2.14 -10.75 -19.00
C PHE A 56 -1.99 -10.47 -20.51
N CYS A 57 -1.75 -9.20 -20.80
CA CYS A 57 -1.36 -8.71 -22.11
C CYS A 57 -0.10 -7.87 -21.94
N SER A 58 0.95 -8.15 -22.72
CA SER A 58 2.14 -7.30 -22.82
C SER A 58 2.60 -7.23 -24.26
N LYS A 59 2.75 -6.02 -24.81
CA LYS A 59 3.05 -5.76 -26.23
C LYS A 59 2.23 -6.60 -27.21
N LEU A 60 0.91 -6.67 -26.96
CA LEU A 60 -0.05 -7.48 -27.71
C LEU A 60 0.20 -9.00 -27.71
N ASN A 61 1.05 -9.52 -26.84
CA ASN A 61 1.11 -10.95 -26.51
C ASN A 61 0.17 -11.24 -25.34
N TYR A 62 -0.55 -12.36 -25.39
CA TYR A 62 -1.60 -12.68 -24.41
C TYR A 62 -1.33 -14.02 -23.73
N GLY A 63 -1.55 -14.06 -22.42
CA GLY A 63 -1.41 -15.26 -21.60
C GLY A 63 -2.52 -15.36 -20.58
N GLN A 64 -3.19 -16.51 -20.52
CA GLN A 64 -4.23 -16.75 -19.52
C GLN A 64 -3.61 -17.22 -18.19
N LEU A 65 -4.12 -16.72 -17.07
CA LEU A 65 -3.57 -16.97 -15.73
C LEU A 65 -3.65 -18.45 -15.29
N SER A 66 -4.58 -19.21 -15.85
CA SER A 66 -4.71 -20.66 -15.64
C SER A 66 -3.47 -21.44 -16.12
N GLY A 67 -2.78 -20.95 -17.15
CA GLY A 67 -1.57 -21.56 -17.70
C GLY A 67 -0.26 -21.07 -17.08
N MET A 68 -0.30 -20.06 -16.21
CA MET A 68 0.89 -19.49 -15.58
C MET A 68 1.35 -20.32 -14.38
N THR A 69 2.63 -20.22 -14.01
CA THR A 69 3.13 -20.92 -12.81
C THR A 69 2.73 -20.14 -11.56
N LEU A 70 2.09 -20.83 -10.61
CA LEU A 70 1.80 -20.27 -9.29
C LEU A 70 3.01 -20.44 -8.39
N VAL A 71 3.46 -19.36 -7.76
CA VAL A 71 4.58 -19.40 -6.82
C VAL A 71 4.12 -19.12 -5.39
N SER A 72 3.12 -18.27 -5.19
CA SER A 72 2.51 -18.07 -3.87
C SER A 72 1.05 -17.63 -3.99
N GLY A 73 0.29 -17.82 -2.90
CA GLY A 73 -1.11 -17.42 -2.81
C GLY A 73 -2.08 -18.38 -3.51
N SER A 74 -3.23 -17.86 -3.94
CA SER A 74 -4.30 -18.62 -4.57
C SER A 74 -4.98 -17.83 -5.68
N ARG A 75 -5.37 -18.52 -6.78
CA ARG A 75 -6.20 -17.95 -7.86
C ARG A 75 -7.67 -17.77 -7.46
N MET A 76 -8.07 -18.38 -6.34
CA MET A 76 -9.28 -17.98 -5.62
C MET A 76 -8.88 -16.88 -4.65
N LEU A 77 -8.72 -15.66 -5.18
CA LEU A 77 -8.07 -14.56 -4.51
C LEU A 77 -9.01 -13.93 -3.48
N ALA A 78 -8.86 -14.31 -2.22
CA ALA A 78 -9.64 -13.77 -1.10
C ALA A 78 -9.44 -12.25 -0.95
N ALA A 79 -10.38 -11.60 -0.25
CA ALA A 79 -10.26 -10.19 0.11
C ALA A 79 -8.97 -9.93 0.91
N GLY A 80 -8.20 -8.92 0.51
CA GLY A 80 -6.92 -8.55 1.13
C GLY A 80 -5.78 -9.55 0.90
N ALA A 81 -5.98 -10.57 0.07
CA ALA A 81 -4.95 -11.56 -0.21
C ALA A 81 -4.11 -11.19 -1.45
N ASP A 82 -2.89 -11.72 -1.47
CA ASP A 82 -1.97 -11.66 -2.60
C ASP A 82 -1.90 -13.01 -3.34
N VAL A 83 -1.59 -12.94 -4.63
CA VAL A 83 -1.20 -14.07 -5.45
C VAL A 83 -0.08 -13.66 -6.39
N GLU A 84 0.92 -14.52 -6.52
CA GLU A 84 2.11 -14.20 -7.30
C GLU A 84 2.39 -15.30 -8.33
N LEU A 85 2.45 -14.88 -9.59
CA LEU A 85 2.51 -15.73 -10.77
C LEU A 85 3.76 -15.44 -11.59
N THR A 86 4.30 -16.47 -12.23
CA THR A 86 5.30 -16.29 -13.28
C THR A 86 4.55 -16.13 -14.59
N SER A 87 4.66 -14.95 -15.19
CA SER A 87 4.02 -14.57 -16.42
C SER A 87 4.41 -15.52 -17.55
N SER A 88 3.44 -15.86 -18.41
CA SER A 88 3.69 -16.56 -19.67
C SER A 88 3.90 -15.60 -20.85
N VAL A 89 3.67 -14.30 -20.64
CA VAL A 89 4.00 -13.24 -21.61
C VAL A 89 5.27 -12.54 -21.16
N SER A 90 6.17 -12.24 -22.10
CA SER A 90 7.46 -11.60 -21.84
C SER A 90 7.28 -10.23 -21.20
N LEU A 91 7.90 -10.01 -20.05
CA LEU A 91 7.99 -8.71 -19.39
C LEU A 91 9.29 -8.04 -19.81
N ASP A 92 9.36 -7.57 -21.07
CA ASP A 92 10.58 -6.96 -21.62
C ASP A 92 11.09 -5.77 -20.76
N ALA A 93 12.35 -5.38 -20.96
CA ALA A 93 12.96 -4.22 -20.28
C ALA A 93 12.17 -2.91 -20.43
N ALA A 94 11.36 -2.77 -21.49
CA ALA A 94 10.37 -1.71 -21.65
C ALA A 94 9.12 -2.31 -22.28
N ALA A 95 7.99 -2.29 -21.58
CA ALA A 95 6.73 -2.86 -22.03
C ALA A 95 5.53 -2.27 -21.27
N ASP A 96 4.32 -2.57 -21.77
CA ASP A 96 3.08 -2.45 -21.01
C ASP A 96 2.69 -3.79 -20.38
N LEU A 97 1.83 -3.74 -19.36
CA LEU A 97 1.15 -4.90 -18.79
C LEU A 97 -0.31 -4.54 -18.51
N GLY A 98 -1.21 -5.09 -19.32
CA GLY A 98 -2.64 -5.04 -19.09
C GLY A 98 -3.15 -6.31 -18.43
N PHE A 99 -4.00 -6.16 -17.42
CA PHE A 99 -4.72 -7.25 -16.77
C PHE A 99 -6.19 -7.23 -17.19
N TYR A 100 -6.74 -8.36 -17.63
CA TYR A 100 -8.07 -8.43 -18.23
C TYR A 100 -8.92 -9.56 -17.64
N ASN A 101 -10.22 -9.33 -17.49
CA ASN A 101 -11.18 -10.34 -17.00
C ASN A 101 -11.75 -11.25 -18.11
N THR A 102 -11.49 -10.94 -19.38
CA THR A 102 -11.93 -11.69 -20.55
C THR A 102 -10.97 -11.46 -21.73
N ASN A 103 -11.09 -12.23 -22.80
CA ASN A 103 -10.25 -12.15 -23.99
C ASN A 103 -10.61 -11.00 -24.97
N SER A 104 -11.32 -9.98 -24.50
CA SER A 104 -11.72 -8.81 -25.29
C SER A 104 -10.74 -7.65 -25.10
N PHE A 105 -9.49 -7.81 -25.55
CA PHE A 105 -8.36 -6.94 -25.18
C PHE A 105 -8.44 -5.48 -25.66
N GLY A 106 -9.34 -5.18 -26.61
CA GLY A 106 -9.60 -3.81 -27.09
C GLY A 106 -10.65 -3.05 -26.28
N LEU A 107 -11.33 -3.69 -25.32
CA LEU A 107 -12.43 -3.09 -24.57
C LEU A 107 -11.98 -2.61 -23.18
N SER A 108 -12.29 -1.36 -22.83
CA SER A 108 -12.00 -0.78 -21.51
C SER A 108 -12.77 -1.47 -20.38
N THR A 109 -13.92 -2.08 -20.67
CA THR A 109 -14.71 -2.88 -19.73
C THR A 109 -14.08 -4.23 -19.41
N ALA A 110 -13.25 -4.75 -20.34
CA ALA A 110 -12.51 -5.99 -20.15
C ALA A 110 -11.20 -5.78 -19.38
N MET A 111 -10.58 -4.62 -19.56
CA MET A 111 -9.38 -4.25 -18.81
C MET A 111 -9.74 -4.02 -17.34
N VAL A 112 -9.00 -4.69 -16.46
CA VAL A 112 -9.13 -4.60 -15.02
C VAL A 112 -8.11 -3.60 -14.48
N ASP A 113 -6.85 -3.75 -14.88
CA ASP A 113 -5.74 -2.90 -14.44
C ASP A 113 -4.68 -2.75 -15.53
N PHE A 114 -3.78 -1.78 -15.37
CA PHE A 114 -2.75 -1.48 -16.34
C PHE A 114 -1.54 -0.79 -15.71
N THR A 115 -0.35 -1.12 -16.21
CA THR A 115 0.88 -0.37 -15.96
C THR A 115 1.80 -0.43 -17.18
N GLN A 116 2.77 0.48 -17.30
CA GLN A 116 3.81 0.42 -18.32
C GLN A 116 5.10 1.08 -17.85
N TRP A 117 6.24 0.59 -18.34
CA TRP A 117 7.58 1.00 -17.93
C TRP A 117 8.53 1.09 -19.13
N GLY A 118 9.55 1.94 -18.98
CA GLY A 118 10.58 2.13 -20.01
C GLY A 118 10.10 2.76 -21.33
N GLY A 119 8.82 3.05 -21.47
CA GLY A 119 8.22 3.70 -22.64
C GLY A 119 6.70 3.73 -22.59
N SER A 120 6.10 4.36 -23.60
CA SER A 120 4.66 4.41 -23.81
C SER A 120 4.26 3.49 -24.95
N PHE A 121 3.34 2.57 -24.70
CA PHE A 121 2.95 1.53 -25.67
C PHE A 121 1.44 1.57 -25.91
N SER A 122 1.05 2.35 -26.91
CA SER A 122 -0.32 2.39 -27.43
C SER A 122 -0.46 1.47 -28.64
N PHE A 123 -1.68 1.11 -29.04
CA PHE A 123 -1.91 0.34 -30.27
C PHE A 123 -1.22 1.01 -31.47
N PRO A 124 -0.46 0.28 -32.30
CA PRO A 124 -0.39 -1.18 -32.43
C PRO A 124 0.69 -1.89 -31.60
N ASP A 125 1.37 -1.21 -30.69
CA ASP A 125 2.50 -1.77 -29.94
C ASP A 125 2.17 -2.12 -28.47
N GLY A 126 0.98 -1.73 -28.00
CA GLY A 126 0.50 -2.01 -26.65
C GLY A 126 -0.96 -1.62 -26.44
N ARG A 127 -1.36 -1.48 -25.18
CA ARG A 127 -2.75 -1.27 -24.74
C ARG A 127 -2.97 0.01 -23.93
N GLU A 128 -2.03 0.95 -23.95
CA GLU A 128 -2.20 2.25 -23.30
C GLU A 128 -3.52 2.94 -23.71
N ASN A 129 -3.87 2.92 -25.01
CA ASN A 129 -5.12 3.52 -25.49
C ASN A 129 -6.37 2.94 -24.79
N VAL A 130 -6.35 1.65 -24.42
CA VAL A 130 -7.47 1.02 -23.70
C VAL A 130 -7.50 1.46 -22.24
N ALA A 131 -6.33 1.58 -21.60
CA ALA A 131 -6.19 2.04 -20.22
C ALA A 131 -6.58 3.52 -20.05
N VAL A 132 -6.20 4.35 -21.02
CA VAL A 132 -6.60 5.76 -21.10
C VAL A 132 -8.12 5.87 -21.30
N ASN A 133 -8.70 5.09 -22.21
CA ASN A 133 -10.15 5.10 -22.46
C ASN A 133 -10.95 4.54 -21.26
N LYS A 134 -10.34 3.68 -20.44
CA LYS A 134 -10.88 3.24 -19.15
C LYS A 134 -10.76 4.32 -18.06
N GLY A 135 -9.85 5.28 -18.21
CA GLY A 135 -9.56 6.32 -17.23
C GLY A 135 -8.63 5.88 -16.09
N ILE A 136 -7.85 4.81 -16.29
CA ILE A 136 -6.90 4.31 -15.28
C ILE A 136 -5.44 4.65 -15.60
N TRP A 137 -5.19 5.31 -16.74
CA TRP A 137 -3.85 5.72 -17.14
C TRP A 137 -3.86 7.06 -17.86
N THR A 138 -2.74 7.79 -17.78
CA THR A 138 -2.55 9.07 -18.47
C THR A 138 -1.69 8.85 -19.71
N VAL A 139 -2.13 9.38 -20.85
CA VAL A 139 -1.43 9.27 -22.14
C VAL A 139 0.03 9.71 -22.03
N GLY A 140 0.95 8.91 -22.57
CA GLY A 140 2.37 9.18 -22.67
C GLY A 140 3.15 8.92 -21.37
N THR A 141 2.49 8.54 -20.29
CA THR A 141 3.14 8.39 -18.97
C THR A 141 3.61 6.97 -18.72
N PHE A 142 4.78 6.79 -18.14
CA PHE A 142 5.35 5.47 -17.87
C PHE A 142 6.31 5.52 -16.69
N ILE A 143 6.53 4.36 -16.06
CA ILE A 143 7.48 4.23 -14.95
C ILE A 143 8.90 4.44 -15.51
N SER A 144 9.56 5.50 -15.03
CA SER A 144 10.91 5.92 -15.45
C SER A 144 11.97 5.59 -14.38
N ALA A 145 11.78 4.48 -13.69
CA ALA A 145 12.63 4.03 -12.59
C ALA A 145 13.10 2.58 -12.86
N PRO A 146 14.14 2.08 -12.19
CA PRO A 146 14.59 0.69 -12.36
C PRO A 146 13.59 -0.31 -11.78
N ALA A 147 13.47 -1.47 -12.41
CA ALA A 147 12.68 -2.58 -11.87
C ALA A 147 13.34 -3.18 -10.61
N PRO A 148 12.60 -3.91 -9.76
CA PRO A 148 11.18 -4.27 -9.90
C PRO A 148 10.26 -3.06 -9.70
N TYR A 149 9.01 -3.15 -10.16
CA TYR A 149 8.02 -2.08 -10.05
C TYR A 149 6.99 -2.41 -8.99
N GLN A 150 6.64 -1.45 -8.14
CA GLN A 150 5.68 -1.63 -7.07
C GLN A 150 4.60 -0.55 -7.10
N TYR A 151 3.35 -0.97 -6.96
CA TYR A 151 2.22 -0.08 -6.74
C TYR A 151 2.15 0.35 -5.26
N SER A 152 2.10 1.65 -5.00
CA SER A 152 2.06 2.24 -3.65
C SER A 152 0.68 2.82 -3.27
N GLY A 153 -0.35 2.51 -4.04
CA GLY A 153 -1.71 3.00 -3.79
C GLY A 153 -2.55 2.07 -2.92
N ASN A 154 -3.81 2.45 -2.72
CA ASN A 154 -4.79 1.73 -1.90
C ASN A 154 -5.82 0.90 -2.68
N GLY A 155 -5.58 0.68 -3.98
CA GLY A 155 -6.50 -0.01 -4.87
C GLY A 155 -7.48 0.91 -5.60
N ALA A 156 -7.76 2.11 -5.11
CA ALA A 156 -8.61 3.07 -5.83
C ALA A 156 -7.81 4.01 -6.76
N GLN A 157 -6.52 4.18 -6.48
CA GLN A 157 -5.63 5.13 -7.15
C GLN A 157 -5.05 4.56 -8.45
N ASN A 158 -4.88 5.40 -9.46
CA ASN A 158 -4.54 5.01 -10.83
C ASN A 158 -3.39 5.86 -11.38
N GLY A 159 -2.72 5.35 -12.42
CA GLY A 159 -1.68 6.07 -13.14
C GLY A 159 -0.28 5.94 -12.53
N VAL A 160 0.70 6.43 -13.28
CA VAL A 160 2.14 6.28 -12.96
C VAL A 160 2.54 6.84 -11.59
N ALA A 161 1.82 7.83 -11.05
CA ALA A 161 2.15 8.48 -9.78
C ALA A 161 2.09 7.53 -8.56
N PHE A 162 1.48 6.36 -8.73
CA PHE A 162 1.38 5.32 -7.70
C PHE A 162 2.28 4.14 -7.99
N TRP A 163 3.25 4.28 -8.89
CA TRP A 163 4.21 3.23 -9.23
C TRP A 163 5.64 3.70 -8.94
N ASN A 164 6.34 2.92 -8.15
CA ASN A 164 7.71 3.17 -7.72
C ASN A 164 8.59 1.96 -7.99
N THR A 165 9.89 2.08 -7.72
CA THR A 165 10.80 0.92 -7.69
C THR A 165 10.53 0.09 -6.46
N LEU A 166 10.63 -1.23 -6.56
CA LEU A 166 10.80 -2.16 -5.44
C LEU A 166 12.23 -1.99 -4.92
N GLY A 167 12.50 -0.82 -4.34
CA GLY A 167 13.50 -0.74 -3.29
C GLY A 167 12.88 -1.36 -2.06
N ILE A 168 13.70 -1.84 -1.14
CA ILE A 168 13.28 -1.96 0.25
C ILE A 168 12.55 -0.64 0.52
N GLU A 169 11.24 -0.68 0.78
CA GLU A 169 10.70 0.32 1.67
C GLU A 169 11.64 0.20 2.87
N ASP A 170 12.61 1.10 2.96
CA ASP A 170 12.99 1.60 4.25
C ASP A 170 11.62 2.02 4.75
N VAL A 171 10.99 1.13 5.51
CA VAL A 171 9.84 1.48 6.29
C VAL A 171 10.45 2.59 7.12
N THR A 172 10.26 3.82 6.68
CA THR A 172 10.48 4.99 7.50
C THR A 172 9.34 4.93 8.49
N VAL A 173 9.39 3.92 9.37
CA VAL A 173 8.89 3.99 10.72
C VAL A 173 9.49 5.28 11.20
N GLY A 174 8.66 6.31 11.33
CA GLY A 174 9.15 7.66 11.54
C GLY A 174 10.25 7.61 12.61
N GLN A 175 11.46 8.02 12.26
CA GLN A 175 12.54 7.84 13.21
C GLN A 175 12.28 8.77 14.39
N PHE A 176 12.30 8.25 15.62
CA PHE A 176 12.19 9.14 16.77
C PHE A 176 13.40 10.09 16.80
N LYS A 177 13.21 11.34 17.21
CA LYS A 177 14.29 12.34 17.31
C LYS A 177 14.56 12.65 18.77
N ILE A 178 15.84 12.78 19.12
CA ILE A 178 16.25 13.39 20.38
C ILE A 178 16.38 14.89 20.11
N LEU A 179 15.56 15.71 20.76
CA LEU A 179 15.46 17.14 20.49
C LEU A 179 16.66 17.92 21.01
N GLN A 180 17.29 17.43 22.09
CA GLN A 180 18.47 18.03 22.71
C GLN A 180 19.54 16.99 22.98
N ASN A 181 20.67 17.10 22.28
CA ASN A 181 21.84 16.28 22.51
C ASN A 181 23.09 17.16 22.33
N PRO A 182 23.86 17.45 23.38
CA PRO A 182 23.78 16.89 24.74
C PRO A 182 22.56 17.35 25.57
N SER A 183 22.09 16.49 26.48
CA SER A 183 21.00 16.76 27.44
C SER A 183 21.57 17.04 28.83
N LYS A 184 21.04 18.04 29.57
CA LYS A 184 21.49 18.37 30.94
C LYS A 184 20.58 17.80 32.03
N SER A 185 19.33 18.23 32.06
CA SER A 185 18.36 17.81 33.10
C SER A 185 17.18 17.04 32.52
N LYS A 186 16.84 17.28 31.25
CA LYS A 186 15.75 16.60 30.56
C LYS A 186 16.25 16.01 29.26
N LEU A 187 15.74 14.83 28.93
CA LEU A 187 15.84 14.23 27.61
C LEU A 187 14.47 14.38 26.95
N GLU A 188 14.43 15.07 25.82
CA GLU A 188 13.19 15.32 25.07
C GLU A 188 13.21 14.53 23.76
N LEU A 189 12.13 13.79 23.52
CA LEU A 189 11.96 12.94 22.36
C LEU A 189 10.75 13.37 21.55
N SER A 190 10.93 13.49 20.24
CA SER A 190 9.82 13.51 19.27
C SER A 190 9.64 12.09 18.74
N LEU A 191 8.44 11.55 18.91
CA LEU A 191 8.14 10.16 18.63
C LEU A 191 7.31 10.08 17.34
N PRO A 192 7.55 9.07 16.49
CA PRO A 192 6.65 8.78 15.39
C PRO A 192 5.24 8.46 15.85
N ARG A 193 4.29 8.62 14.93
CA ARG A 193 2.99 7.97 15.09
C ARG A 193 3.16 6.48 14.82
N VAL A 194 2.94 5.66 15.84
CA VAL A 194 3.02 4.21 15.77
C VAL A 194 1.71 3.64 16.33
N SER A 195 1.19 2.61 15.67
CA SER A 195 0.06 1.83 16.18
C SER A 195 0.61 0.80 17.17
N GLY A 196 0.03 0.71 18.37
CA GLY A 196 0.47 -0.24 19.41
C GLY A 196 1.15 0.42 20.62
N VAL A 197 1.61 -0.40 21.57
CA VAL A 197 2.31 0.07 22.79
C VAL A 197 3.79 0.27 22.46
N LEU A 198 4.29 1.47 22.69
CA LEU A 198 5.69 1.82 22.46
C LEU A 198 6.46 1.72 23.78
N THR A 199 7.42 0.81 23.89
CA THR A 199 8.28 0.68 25.06
C THR A 199 9.60 1.40 24.83
N MET A 200 9.97 2.29 25.74
CA MET A 200 11.27 2.95 25.77
C MET A 200 12.14 2.37 26.86
N GLU A 201 13.38 2.06 26.52
CA GLU A 201 14.41 1.61 27.46
C GLU A 201 15.67 2.45 27.29
N ILE A 202 16.37 2.74 28.38
CA ILE A 202 17.65 3.47 28.34
C ILE A 202 18.74 2.64 29.01
N PHE A 203 19.87 2.56 28.33
CA PHE A 203 21.05 1.78 28.73
C PHE A 203 22.25 2.70 28.93
N ASP A 204 23.11 2.34 29.89
CA ASP A 204 24.44 2.94 30.01
C ASP A 204 25.43 2.35 28.98
N VAL A 205 26.67 2.86 28.98
CA VAL A 205 27.73 2.41 28.05
C VAL A 205 28.12 0.93 28.21
N LEU A 206 27.82 0.32 29.36
CA LEU A 206 28.09 -1.09 29.64
C LEU A 206 26.91 -1.98 29.21
N GLY A 207 25.85 -1.40 28.65
CA GLY A 207 24.65 -2.12 28.22
C GLY A 207 23.70 -2.44 29.37
N LYS A 208 23.89 -1.89 30.57
CA LYS A 208 22.96 -2.08 31.69
C LYS A 208 21.73 -1.19 31.49
N LYS A 209 20.54 -1.80 31.57
CA LYS A 209 19.27 -1.06 31.55
C LYS A 209 19.10 -0.25 32.84
N ILE A 210 18.89 1.05 32.70
CA ILE A 210 18.73 1.99 33.82
C ILE A 210 17.36 2.66 33.86
N PHE A 211 16.58 2.57 32.78
CA PHE A 211 15.25 3.16 32.68
C PHE A 211 14.36 2.34 31.74
N THR A 212 13.07 2.27 32.04
CA THR A 212 12.04 1.71 31.17
C THR A 212 10.72 2.46 31.33
N LYS A 213 10.00 2.70 30.24
CA LYS A 213 8.68 3.36 30.26
C LYS A 213 7.87 3.03 29.00
N GLU A 214 6.59 2.77 29.19
CA GLU A 214 5.63 2.71 28.08
C GLU A 214 5.17 4.12 27.68
N LEU A 215 5.10 4.37 26.38
CA LEU A 215 4.79 5.65 25.77
C LEU A 215 3.49 5.53 24.97
N ASN A 216 2.59 6.49 25.20
CA ASN A 216 1.28 6.58 24.55
C ASN A 216 1.06 7.95 23.87
N SER A 217 2.06 8.84 23.91
CA SER A 217 2.03 10.18 23.33
C SER A 217 3.09 10.36 22.25
N MET A 218 2.91 11.32 21.34
CA MET A 218 3.86 11.64 20.25
C MET A 218 5.10 12.41 20.72
N SER A 219 5.18 12.75 22.01
CA SER A 219 6.35 13.34 22.64
C SER A 219 6.54 12.75 24.03
N SER A 220 7.80 12.70 24.49
CA SER A 220 8.15 12.26 25.83
C SER A 220 9.27 13.11 26.39
N SER A 221 9.13 13.50 27.67
CA SER A 221 10.16 14.18 28.45
C SER A 221 10.54 13.29 29.62
N ILE A 222 11.84 13.06 29.76
CA ILE A 222 12.42 12.20 30.81
C ILE A 222 13.36 13.06 31.64
N ASP A 223 13.18 13.05 32.96
CA ASP A 223 14.14 13.66 33.88
C ASP A 223 15.40 12.78 33.95
N VAL A 224 16.51 13.33 33.49
CA VAL A 224 17.84 12.69 33.50
C VAL A 224 18.80 13.40 34.47
N SER A 225 18.32 14.36 35.26
CA SER A 225 19.14 15.20 36.14
C SER A 225 20.00 14.40 37.13
N LYS A 226 19.50 13.25 37.58
CA LYS A 226 20.17 12.36 38.54
C LYS A 226 21.17 11.40 37.89
N TRP A 227 21.32 11.42 36.57
CA TRP A 227 22.22 10.53 35.85
C TRP A 227 23.60 11.17 35.72
N ASN A 228 24.63 10.33 35.85
CA ASN A 228 26.00 10.76 35.69
C ASN A 228 26.24 11.28 34.25
N SER A 229 27.17 12.22 34.10
CA SER A 229 27.58 12.67 32.78
C SER A 229 28.22 11.50 32.02
N GLY A 230 27.84 11.33 30.75
CA GLY A 230 28.25 10.14 29.99
C GLY A 230 27.39 9.88 28.76
N VAL A 231 27.70 8.77 28.08
CA VAL A 231 26.98 8.33 26.88
C VAL A 231 25.91 7.31 27.28
N TYR A 232 24.74 7.42 26.65
CA TYR A 232 23.61 6.53 26.88
C TYR A 232 22.96 6.12 25.56
N LEU A 233 22.29 4.97 25.56
CA LEU A 233 21.54 4.45 24.43
C LEU A 233 20.05 4.42 24.77
N VAL A 234 19.24 5.09 23.96
CA VAL A 234 17.77 5.07 24.04
C VAL A 234 17.26 4.08 23.00
N ARG A 235 16.57 3.04 23.43
CA ARG A 235 15.91 2.05 22.60
C ARG A 235 14.40 2.24 22.66
N LEU A 236 13.75 2.31 21.51
CA LEU A 236 12.30 2.27 21.37
C LEU A 236 11.90 0.99 20.65
N SER A 237 10.96 0.23 21.22
CA SER A 237 10.44 -1.01 20.65
C SER A 237 8.91 -0.96 20.58
N ALA A 238 8.34 -1.34 19.43
CA ALA A 238 6.91 -1.52 19.22
C ALA A 238 6.70 -2.70 18.26
N ASP A 239 5.90 -3.69 18.67
CA ASP A 239 5.59 -4.94 17.97
C ASP A 239 6.78 -5.59 17.23
N ASN A 240 7.05 -5.18 15.99
CA ASN A 240 8.11 -5.73 15.14
C ASN A 240 9.26 -4.75 14.83
N ILE A 241 9.29 -3.58 15.48
CA ILE A 241 10.26 -2.51 15.18
C ILE A 241 11.04 -2.15 16.43
N THR A 242 12.36 -2.07 16.30
CA THR A 242 13.26 -1.54 17.33
C THR A 242 14.17 -0.46 16.75
N GLN A 243 14.17 0.72 17.35
CA GLN A 243 15.08 1.83 17.00
C GLN A 243 15.96 2.18 18.20
N THR A 244 17.27 2.35 17.98
CA THR A 244 18.21 2.76 19.04
C THR A 244 18.94 4.03 18.65
N LYS A 245 18.99 5.04 19.54
CA LYS A 245 19.76 6.27 19.35
C LYS A 245 20.65 6.56 20.56
N ARG A 246 21.84 7.08 20.28
CA ARG A 246 22.79 7.53 21.29
C ARG A 246 22.51 8.98 21.70
N PHE A 247 22.56 9.27 23.00
CA PHE A 247 22.63 10.65 23.50
C PHE A 247 23.74 10.82 24.53
N ILE A 248 24.15 12.06 24.75
CA ILE A 248 25.17 12.45 25.72
C ILE A 248 24.48 13.22 26.86
N LYS A 249 24.66 12.76 28.09
CA LYS A 249 24.27 13.46 29.32
C LYS A 249 25.45 14.33 29.78
N GLN A 250 25.19 15.61 30.03
CA GLN A 250 26.13 16.54 30.64
C GLN A 250 25.72 16.87 32.07
#